data_AF-A0A7X6YDZ4-F1
#
_entry.id   AF-A0A7X6YDZ4-F1
#
_cell.length_a   1.000
_cell.length_b   1.000
_cell.length_c   1.000
_cell.angle_alpha   90.00
_cell.angle_beta   90.00
_cell.angle_gamma   90.00
#
_symmetry.space_group_name_H-M   'P 1'
#
loop_
_entity.id
_entity.type
_entity.pdbx_description
1 polymer ?
#
loop_
_entity_poly.entity_id
_entity_poly.type
_entity_poly.pdbx_seq_one_letter_code
_entity_poly.pdbx_strand_id
1 'polypeptide(L)'
;HYNSPGNQLLSGPITGTGALVKDSPGQRLATVTHAAFLTLSPATLFVNLRLADCAGASGLLGGKSINRGSPAVPETFHFRRTDTEIAFQFQLLDDVYTKCVKVILTQSGPDVLGRAAYAKYVSGDQRGYDFDTGGTAMNLATAQDADGYGVAETALEVASYGTLSLSGTNSYTGGTTVRRGTLEALATNALPAAGGITVEPGAELVLKAGELAYNNAGGVGNGNPVTVRSPAAC
;
A
#
# COMPACT_ATOMS: atom_id res chain seq x y z
N HIS A 1 23.08 3.57 10.64
CA HIS A 1 21.61 3.61 10.59
C HIS A 1 21.22 4.54 9.46
N TYR A 2 20.54 4.03 8.43
CA TYR A 2 19.99 4.86 7.37
C TYR A 2 18.51 5.10 7.67
N ASN A 3 18.09 6.36 7.63
CA ASN A 3 16.72 6.79 7.89
C ASN A 3 16.35 7.91 6.91
N SER A 4 16.80 7.79 5.65
CA SER A 4 16.45 8.79 4.66
C SER A 4 15.02 8.56 4.19
N PRO A 5 14.28 9.66 3.96
CA PRO A 5 12.95 9.60 3.43
C PRO A 5 12.99 9.24 1.90
N GLY A 6 14.03 9.64 1.14
CA GLY A 6 14.13 9.38 -0.31
C GLY A 6 15.23 8.39 -0.71
N ASN A 7 15.23 7.96 -1.98
CA ASN A 7 16.18 6.98 -2.53
C ASN A 7 17.64 7.43 -2.37
N GLN A 8 18.54 6.51 -2.01
CA GLN A 8 19.98 6.77 -1.92
C GLN A 8 20.79 5.62 -2.52
N LEU A 9 21.85 5.97 -3.25
CA LEU A 9 22.92 5.05 -3.65
C LEU A 9 24.14 5.25 -2.74
N LEU A 10 24.64 4.17 -2.15
CA LEU A 10 25.92 4.14 -1.44
C LEU A 10 26.92 3.27 -2.21
N SER A 11 27.87 3.96 -2.86
CA SER A 11 28.93 3.32 -3.65
C SER A 11 30.23 3.07 -2.86
N GLY A 12 30.38 3.70 -1.69
CA GLY A 12 31.54 3.50 -0.81
C GLY A 12 31.37 2.34 0.16
N PRO A 13 32.46 1.81 0.73
CA PRO A 13 32.40 0.72 1.71
C PRO A 13 31.83 1.21 3.04
N ILE A 14 30.92 0.42 3.60
CA ILE A 14 30.47 0.50 5.00
C ILE A 14 31.31 -0.50 5.80
N THR A 15 32.00 -0.01 6.83
CA THR A 15 32.94 -0.81 7.64
C THR A 15 32.63 -0.67 9.14
N GLY A 16 33.19 -1.56 9.97
CA GLY A 16 33.10 -1.49 11.44
C GLY A 16 32.39 -2.69 12.08
N THR A 17 32.24 -2.68 13.41
CA THR A 17 31.66 -3.84 14.13
C THR A 17 30.13 -3.81 14.26
N GLY A 18 29.51 -2.70 13.87
CA GLY A 18 28.09 -2.46 14.02
C GLY A 18 27.21 -3.11 12.95
N ALA A 19 25.90 -2.99 13.14
CA ALA A 19 24.87 -3.45 12.20
C ALA A 19 24.48 -2.35 11.20
N LEU A 20 24.09 -2.77 10.00
CA LEU A 20 23.37 -1.91 9.07
C LEU A 20 21.87 -1.98 9.38
N VAL A 21 21.27 -0.85 9.71
CA VAL A 21 19.81 -0.74 9.82
C VAL A 21 19.32 0.19 8.73
N LYS A 22 18.46 -0.33 7.87
CA LYS A 22 17.68 0.40 6.87
C LYS A 22 16.30 0.68 7.44
N ASP A 23 16.06 1.95 7.70
CA ASP A 23 14.76 2.50 8.06
C ASP A 23 14.36 3.56 7.01
N SER A 24 13.11 4.01 7.03
CA SER A 24 12.68 5.15 6.25
C SER A 24 11.48 5.80 6.93
N PRO A 25 11.55 7.10 7.29
CA PRO A 25 10.36 7.84 7.66
C PRO A 25 9.60 8.03 6.35
N GLY A 26 8.41 7.43 6.22
CA GLY A 26 7.65 7.43 4.96
C GLY A 26 7.61 8.82 4.32
N GLN A 27 8.02 8.93 3.06
CA GLN A 27 7.90 10.16 2.30
C GLN A 27 6.50 10.32 1.77
N ARG A 28 6.04 11.58 1.87
CA ARG A 28 4.94 12.23 1.14
C ARG A 28 4.01 11.26 0.43
N LEU A 29 2.77 11.21 0.91
CA LEU A 29 1.68 10.45 0.32
C LEU A 29 1.66 10.68 -1.19
N ALA A 30 1.98 9.63 -1.94
CA ALA A 30 1.76 9.61 -3.37
C ALA A 30 0.29 9.22 -3.59
N THR A 31 -0.40 9.92 -4.47
CA THR A 31 -1.75 9.52 -4.87
C THR A 31 -1.65 8.61 -6.09
N VAL A 32 -2.15 7.39 -5.94
CA VAL A 32 -2.37 6.47 -7.07
C VAL A 32 -3.86 6.38 -7.33
N THR A 33 -4.28 6.42 -8.59
CA THR A 33 -5.69 6.46 -8.98
C THR A 33 -6.06 5.31 -9.90
N HIS A 34 -7.28 4.79 -9.71
CA HIS A 34 -7.94 3.82 -10.56
C HIS A 34 -9.26 4.41 -11.04
N ALA A 35 -9.30 4.83 -12.30
CA ALA A 35 -10.45 5.50 -12.91
C ALA A 35 -11.34 4.53 -13.68
N ALA A 36 -11.97 3.59 -12.96
CA ALA A 36 -13.02 2.74 -13.48
C ALA A 36 -14.03 2.41 -12.40
N PHE A 37 -15.25 2.10 -12.85
CA PHE A 37 -16.33 1.77 -11.93
C PHE A 37 -16.07 0.47 -11.17
N LEU A 38 -16.17 0.53 -9.85
CA LEU A 38 -16.13 -0.68 -9.04
C LEU A 38 -17.43 -1.49 -9.18
N THR A 39 -17.30 -2.81 -9.13
CA THR A 39 -18.42 -3.74 -9.09
C THR A 39 -18.49 -4.45 -7.74
N LEU A 40 -19.47 -5.34 -7.56
CA LEU A 40 -19.53 -6.25 -6.41
C LEU A 40 -18.42 -7.33 -6.45
N SER A 41 -17.87 -7.61 -7.63
CA SER A 41 -16.79 -8.58 -7.79
C SER A 41 -15.42 -7.90 -7.62
N PRO A 42 -14.48 -8.49 -6.88
CA PRO A 42 -13.10 -7.99 -6.80
C PRO A 42 -12.44 -7.90 -8.17
N ALA A 43 -11.76 -6.78 -8.41
CA ALA A 43 -10.86 -6.59 -9.57
C ALA A 43 -9.54 -6.00 -9.10
N THR A 44 -8.45 -6.26 -9.82
CA THR A 44 -7.16 -5.61 -9.56
C THR A 44 -7.28 -4.12 -9.85
N LEU A 45 -7.11 -3.28 -8.82
CA LEU A 45 -7.16 -1.83 -8.97
C LEU A 45 -5.77 -1.23 -9.14
N PHE A 46 -4.82 -1.72 -8.35
CA PHE A 46 -3.45 -1.22 -8.32
C PHE A 46 -2.47 -2.39 -8.38
N VAL A 47 -1.50 -2.30 -9.29
CA VAL A 47 -0.46 -3.30 -9.45
C VAL A 47 0.79 -2.93 -8.66
N ASN A 48 1.50 -3.91 -8.12
CA ASN A 48 2.71 -3.71 -7.32
C ASN A 48 2.53 -2.69 -6.18
N LEU A 49 1.36 -2.72 -5.55
CA LEU A 49 1.02 -1.86 -4.42
C LEU A 49 0.78 -2.71 -3.18
N ARG A 50 1.35 -2.28 -2.07
CA ARG A 50 1.09 -2.90 -0.77
C ARG A 50 -0.08 -2.18 -0.10
N LEU A 51 -1.10 -2.95 0.25
CA LEU A 51 -2.24 -2.46 1.00
C LEU A 51 -1.78 -1.83 2.31
N ALA A 52 -0.74 -2.37 2.97
CA ALA A 52 -0.15 -1.85 4.21
C ALA A 52 0.43 -0.43 4.09
N ASP A 53 0.79 0.02 2.89
CA ASP A 53 1.37 1.34 2.66
C ASP A 53 0.30 2.41 2.42
N CYS A 54 -0.96 2.02 2.23
CA CYS A 54 -2.08 2.93 2.03
C CYS A 54 -2.44 3.61 3.35
N ALA A 55 -2.33 4.93 3.43
CA ALA A 55 -2.62 5.75 4.60
C ALA A 55 -3.98 6.45 4.52
N GLY A 56 -4.53 6.61 3.32
CA GLY A 56 -5.81 7.28 3.08
C GLY A 56 -6.45 6.82 1.78
N ALA A 57 -7.72 7.18 1.60
CA ALA A 57 -8.48 6.92 0.40
C ALA A 57 -9.38 8.11 0.04
N SER A 58 -9.49 8.38 -1.25
CA SER A 58 -10.36 9.40 -1.86
C SER A 58 -10.82 8.89 -3.24
N GLY A 59 -11.60 9.67 -3.98
CA GLY A 59 -12.06 9.24 -5.30
C GLY A 59 -13.26 10.02 -5.79
N LEU A 60 -14.06 9.37 -6.63
CA LEU A 60 -15.29 9.94 -7.19
C LEU A 60 -16.44 8.94 -7.07
N LEU A 61 -17.61 9.44 -6.66
CA LEU A 61 -18.87 8.74 -6.91
C LEU A 61 -19.42 9.16 -8.28
N GLY A 62 -20.07 8.24 -8.98
CA GLY A 62 -20.69 8.49 -10.28
C GLY A 62 -21.95 7.64 -10.49
N GLY A 63 -22.51 7.68 -11.70
CA GLY A 63 -23.83 7.15 -12.03
C GLY A 63 -24.88 8.26 -12.19
N LYS A 64 -26.01 7.97 -12.84
CA LYS A 64 -27.09 8.95 -13.10
C LYS A 64 -27.65 9.60 -11.84
N SER A 65 -27.58 8.89 -10.72
CA SER A 65 -28.10 9.36 -9.44
C SER A 65 -27.05 10.03 -8.55
N ILE A 66 -25.90 10.46 -9.08
CA ILE A 66 -24.98 11.41 -8.43
C ILE A 66 -25.00 12.72 -9.19
N ASN A 67 -25.29 13.84 -8.50
CA ASN A 67 -25.19 15.19 -9.03
C ASN A 67 -25.76 15.32 -10.46
N ARG A 68 -26.98 14.81 -10.65
CA ARG A 68 -27.70 14.77 -11.94
C ARG A 68 -26.90 14.11 -13.08
N GLY A 69 -26.15 13.05 -12.77
CA GLY A 69 -25.35 12.29 -13.71
C GLY A 69 -23.94 12.80 -13.93
N SER A 70 -23.45 13.73 -13.11
CA SER A 70 -22.04 14.16 -13.11
C SER A 70 -21.28 13.49 -11.96
N PRO A 71 -20.07 12.95 -12.17
CA PRO A 71 -19.23 12.48 -11.07
C PRO A 71 -18.99 13.59 -10.02
N ALA A 72 -18.87 13.21 -8.76
CA ALA A 72 -18.66 14.13 -7.65
C ALA A 72 -17.70 13.54 -6.61
N VAL A 73 -16.93 14.42 -5.97
CA VAL A 73 -15.98 14.05 -4.92
C VAL A 73 -16.74 13.76 -3.62
N PRO A 74 -16.65 12.55 -3.06
CA PRO A 74 -17.19 12.23 -1.75
C PRO A 74 -16.20 12.57 -0.63
N GLU A 75 -16.71 12.60 0.60
CA GLU A 75 -15.92 12.49 1.81
C GLU A 75 -15.74 11.03 2.21
N THR A 76 -14.59 10.69 2.79
CA THR A 76 -14.28 9.33 3.25
C THR A 76 -14.57 9.20 4.73
N PHE A 77 -15.50 8.32 5.09
CA PHE A 77 -15.86 7.98 6.47
C PHE A 77 -15.60 6.50 6.77
N HIS A 78 -15.60 6.17 8.06
CA HIS A 78 -15.49 4.79 8.55
C HIS A 78 -14.31 4.01 7.95
N PHE A 79 -13.17 4.69 7.78
CA PHE A 79 -11.95 4.04 7.32
C PHE A 79 -11.45 3.06 8.39
N ARG A 80 -11.50 1.77 8.07
CA ARG A 80 -11.11 0.66 8.95
C ARG A 80 -10.05 -0.16 8.24
N ARG A 81 -9.02 -0.54 9.00
CA ARG A 81 -7.94 -1.43 8.55
C ARG A 81 -7.89 -2.65 9.45
N THR A 82 -7.73 -3.81 8.82
CA THR A 82 -7.30 -5.06 9.44
C THR A 82 -5.97 -5.51 8.81
N ASP A 83 -5.43 -6.65 9.23
CA ASP A 83 -4.20 -7.20 8.64
C ASP A 83 -4.36 -7.60 7.16
N THR A 84 -5.59 -7.80 6.68
CA THR A 84 -5.87 -8.34 5.34
C THR A 84 -6.75 -7.44 4.48
N GLU A 85 -7.38 -6.42 5.07
CA GLU A 85 -8.39 -5.60 4.40
C GLU A 85 -8.34 -4.14 4.84
N ILE A 86 -8.58 -3.23 3.89
CA ILE A 86 -8.99 -1.85 4.15
C ILE A 86 -10.43 -1.69 3.66
N ALA A 87 -11.30 -1.14 4.50
CA ALA A 87 -12.65 -0.79 4.13
C ALA A 87 -12.96 0.66 4.51
N PHE A 88 -13.72 1.36 3.67
CA PHE A 88 -14.17 2.73 3.95
C PHE A 88 -15.47 3.03 3.22
N GLN A 89 -16.15 4.08 3.64
CA GLN A 89 -17.43 4.52 3.10
C GLN A 89 -17.25 5.89 2.45
N PHE A 90 -17.42 5.96 1.14
CA PHE A 90 -17.55 7.25 0.45
C PHE A 90 -18.96 7.77 0.64
N GLN A 91 -19.08 8.97 1.20
CA GLN A 91 -20.36 9.61 1.45
C GLN A 91 -20.37 11.03 0.88
N LEU A 92 -21.51 11.43 0.33
CA LEU A 92 -21.77 12.82 -0.04
C LEU A 92 -23.24 13.16 0.18
N LEU A 93 -23.51 14.44 0.40
CA LEU A 93 -24.86 14.97 0.34
C LEU A 93 -25.18 15.33 -1.12
N ASP A 94 -26.27 14.78 -1.65
CA ASP A 94 -26.80 15.13 -2.97
C ASP A 94 -28.32 15.23 -2.91
N ASP A 95 -28.83 16.41 -3.26
CA ASP A 95 -30.14 16.92 -2.88
C ASP A 95 -30.40 16.78 -1.36
N VAL A 96 -31.35 15.94 -0.98
CA VAL A 96 -31.80 15.75 0.42
C VAL A 96 -31.37 14.41 0.99
N TYR A 97 -30.39 13.73 0.37
CA TYR A 97 -29.93 12.42 0.80
C TYR A 97 -28.42 12.39 0.98
N THR A 98 -27.97 11.85 2.12
CA THR A 98 -26.60 11.35 2.22
C THR A 98 -26.53 10.00 1.52
N LYS A 99 -25.78 9.96 0.42
CA LYS A 99 -25.53 8.75 -0.38
C LYS A 99 -24.20 8.16 0.02
N CYS A 100 -24.11 6.84 0.04
CA CYS A 100 -22.94 6.10 0.46
C CYS A 100 -22.64 4.93 -0.49
N VAL A 101 -21.36 4.74 -0.80
CA VAL A 101 -20.84 3.49 -1.36
C VAL A 101 -19.69 2.99 -0.48
N LYS A 102 -19.76 1.75 -0.01
CA LYS A 102 -18.66 1.13 0.73
C LYS A 102 -17.66 0.49 -0.23
N VAL A 103 -16.39 0.78 -0.05
CA VAL A 103 -15.28 0.17 -0.78
C VAL A 103 -14.55 -0.79 0.14
N ILE A 104 -14.12 -1.93 -0.43
CA ILE A 104 -13.30 -2.93 0.24
C ILE A 104 -12.08 -3.21 -0.64
N LEU A 105 -10.90 -3.19 -0.03
CA LEU A 105 -9.61 -3.43 -0.65
C LEU A 105 -8.88 -4.57 0.06
N THR A 106 -8.28 -5.47 -0.71
CA THR A 106 -7.56 -6.66 -0.20
C THR A 106 -6.24 -6.84 -0.94
N GLN A 107 -5.25 -7.42 -0.28
CA GLN A 107 -3.96 -7.77 -0.92
C GLN A 107 -4.09 -9.10 -1.68
N SER A 108 -3.60 -9.16 -2.91
CA SER A 108 -3.43 -10.39 -3.68
C SER A 108 -2.02 -10.42 -4.29
N GLY A 109 -1.12 -11.19 -3.69
CA GLY A 109 0.29 -11.18 -4.09
C GLY A 109 0.84 -9.74 -4.05
N PRO A 110 1.45 -9.25 -5.14
CA PRO A 110 1.99 -7.88 -5.19
C PRO A 110 0.92 -6.80 -5.40
N ASP A 111 -0.34 -7.17 -5.68
CA ASP A 111 -1.38 -6.24 -6.16
C ASP A 111 -2.47 -5.98 -5.11
N VAL A 112 -3.17 -4.85 -5.25
CA VAL A 112 -4.37 -4.52 -4.47
C VAL A 112 -5.61 -4.74 -5.34
N LEU A 113 -6.48 -5.64 -4.86
CA LEU A 113 -7.81 -5.85 -5.41
C LEU A 113 -8.80 -4.95 -4.68
N GLY A 114 -9.84 -4.53 -5.38
CA GLY A 114 -10.90 -3.74 -4.80
C GLY A 114 -12.27 -4.04 -5.41
N ARG A 115 -13.30 -3.74 -4.62
CA ARG A 115 -14.71 -3.83 -5.01
C ARG A 115 -15.54 -2.85 -4.21
N ALA A 116 -16.72 -2.54 -4.73
CA ALA A 116 -17.78 -1.95 -3.94
C ALA A 116 -18.54 -3.06 -3.19
N ALA A 117 -18.96 -2.79 -1.96
CA ALA A 117 -19.71 -3.73 -1.14
C ALA A 117 -21.22 -3.50 -1.23
N TYR A 118 -21.64 -2.23 -1.27
CA TYR A 118 -23.02 -1.82 -1.41
C TYR A 118 -23.10 -0.34 -1.80
N ALA A 119 -24.25 0.07 -2.34
CA ALA A 119 -24.71 1.46 -2.43
C ALA A 119 -25.94 1.63 -1.52
N LYS A 120 -25.94 2.67 -0.67
CA LYS A 120 -27.04 2.95 0.27
C LYS A 120 -27.26 4.45 0.47
N TYR A 121 -28.40 4.85 1.00
CA TYR A 121 -28.69 6.25 1.36
C TYR A 121 -29.52 6.38 2.64
N VAL A 122 -29.50 7.58 3.21
CA VAL A 122 -30.41 8.04 4.27
C VAL A 122 -30.91 9.46 3.94
N SER A 123 -32.06 9.85 4.49
CA SER A 123 -32.63 11.19 4.30
C SER A 123 -31.97 12.24 5.20
N GLY A 124 -31.83 13.45 4.66
CA GLY A 124 -31.12 14.56 5.28
C GLY A 124 -29.60 14.48 5.10
N ASP A 125 -28.91 15.50 5.60
CA ASP A 125 -27.46 15.49 5.74
C ASP A 125 -27.07 14.73 7.01
N GLN A 126 -26.61 13.49 6.82
CA GLN A 126 -26.12 12.59 7.85
C GLN A 126 -24.74 12.03 7.47
N ARG A 127 -23.90 12.83 6.80
CA ARG A 127 -22.51 12.44 6.53
C ARG A 127 -21.81 12.03 7.83
N GLY A 128 -21.13 10.88 7.79
CA GLY A 128 -20.57 10.21 8.96
C GLY A 128 -21.45 9.12 9.56
N TYR A 129 -22.70 8.94 9.11
CA TYR A 129 -23.53 7.79 9.49
C TYR A 129 -22.86 6.47 9.08
N ASP A 130 -22.88 5.44 9.94
CA ASP A 130 -22.31 4.12 9.62
C ASP A 130 -23.30 3.26 8.84
N PHE A 131 -23.13 3.18 7.52
CA PHE A 131 -23.99 2.39 6.64
C PHE A 131 -23.81 0.88 6.77
N ASP A 132 -22.86 0.38 7.57
CA ASP A 132 -22.83 -1.03 7.96
C ASP A 132 -23.95 -1.35 8.97
N THR A 133 -24.48 -0.33 9.67
CA THR A 133 -25.52 -0.49 10.71
C THR A 133 -26.94 -0.22 10.22
N GLY A 134 -27.11 0.30 9.00
CA GLY A 134 -28.42 0.61 8.44
C GLY A 134 -28.38 1.32 7.09
N GLY A 135 -29.39 2.14 6.82
CA GLY A 135 -29.62 2.82 5.53
C GLY A 135 -30.44 2.01 4.53
N THR A 136 -31.00 2.71 3.54
CA THR A 136 -31.80 2.09 2.46
C THR A 136 -30.89 1.70 1.31
N ALA A 137 -31.04 0.49 0.77
CA ALA A 137 -30.26 0.02 -0.37
C ALA A 137 -30.60 0.79 -1.65
N MET A 138 -29.59 1.00 -2.50
CA MET A 138 -29.73 1.53 -3.85
C MET A 138 -29.05 0.61 -4.84
N ASN A 139 -29.46 0.68 -6.12
CA ASN A 139 -28.73 0.02 -7.20
C ASN A 139 -27.30 0.57 -7.29
N LEU A 140 -26.33 -0.35 -7.28
CA LEU A 140 -24.93 -0.04 -7.49
C LEU A 140 -24.67 0.16 -8.99
N ALA A 141 -24.41 1.40 -9.39
CA ALA A 141 -24.04 1.69 -10.78
C ALA A 141 -22.63 1.18 -11.06
N THR A 142 -22.46 0.51 -12.21
CA THR A 142 -21.15 0.02 -12.70
C THR A 142 -20.69 0.76 -13.96
N ALA A 143 -21.34 1.88 -14.29
CA ALA A 143 -21.00 2.79 -15.39
C ALA A 143 -21.63 4.17 -15.14
N GLN A 144 -21.12 5.22 -15.81
CA GLN A 144 -21.59 6.58 -15.60
C GLN A 144 -23.07 6.79 -15.98
N ASP A 145 -23.51 6.18 -17.08
CA ASP A 145 -24.89 6.29 -17.58
C ASP A 145 -25.84 5.24 -17.00
N ALA A 146 -25.38 4.43 -16.05
CA ALA A 146 -26.22 3.44 -15.37
C ALA A 146 -27.11 4.11 -14.31
N ASP A 147 -28.27 3.51 -14.07
CA ASP A 147 -29.18 3.96 -13.02
C ASP A 147 -28.58 3.65 -11.63
N GLY A 148 -28.83 4.53 -10.66
CA GLY A 148 -28.22 4.45 -9.34
C GLY A 148 -26.86 5.14 -9.26
N TYR A 149 -26.02 4.67 -8.34
CA TYR A 149 -24.70 5.25 -8.12
C TYR A 149 -23.66 4.24 -7.64
N GLY A 150 -22.39 4.55 -7.91
CA GLY A 150 -21.24 3.69 -7.62
C GLY A 150 -19.95 4.50 -7.49
N VAL A 151 -18.83 3.80 -7.28
CA VAL A 151 -17.50 4.43 -7.24
C VAL A 151 -16.95 4.47 -8.65
N ALA A 152 -16.81 5.66 -9.23
CA ALA A 152 -16.29 5.88 -10.58
C ALA A 152 -14.75 5.97 -10.61
N GLU A 153 -14.16 6.40 -9.49
CA GLU A 153 -12.71 6.46 -9.30
C GLU A 153 -12.38 6.10 -7.85
N THR A 154 -11.33 5.30 -7.68
CA THR A 154 -10.70 5.06 -6.36
C THR A 154 -9.28 5.60 -6.40
N ALA A 155 -8.95 6.44 -5.42
CA ALA A 155 -7.63 6.99 -5.22
C ALA A 155 -7.11 6.57 -3.84
N LEU A 156 -5.83 6.20 -3.78
CA LEU A 156 -5.16 5.85 -2.52
C LEU A 156 -4.00 6.79 -2.27
N GLU A 157 -3.93 7.27 -1.04
CA GLU A 157 -2.78 7.98 -0.51
C GLU A 157 -1.82 6.95 0.05
N VAL A 158 -0.66 6.80 -0.57
CA VAL A 158 0.31 5.74 -0.26
C VAL A 158 1.56 6.36 0.35
N ALA A 159 1.93 5.90 1.54
CA ALA A 159 3.22 6.21 2.12
C ALA A 159 4.32 5.59 1.25
N SER A 160 5.18 6.43 0.68
CA SER A 160 6.35 5.93 -0.04
C SER A 160 7.52 5.72 0.94
N TYR A 161 8.27 4.64 0.78
CA TYR A 161 9.47 4.40 1.59
C TYR A 161 10.69 4.37 0.69
N GLY A 162 11.73 5.11 1.08
CA GLY A 162 12.93 5.26 0.26
C GLY A 162 13.68 3.93 0.06
N THR A 163 14.30 3.79 -1.10
CA THR A 163 15.22 2.69 -1.45
C THR A 163 16.65 3.05 -1.07
N LEU A 164 17.34 2.16 -0.35
CA LEU A 164 18.78 2.23 -0.17
C LEU A 164 19.44 1.20 -1.08
N SER A 165 20.24 1.67 -2.03
CA SER A 165 21.00 0.81 -2.94
C SER A 165 22.46 0.77 -2.53
N LEU A 166 22.99 -0.43 -2.31
CA LEU A 166 24.38 -0.68 -1.95
C LEU A 166 25.13 -1.21 -3.18
N SER A 167 26.05 -0.41 -3.73
CA SER A 167 26.88 -0.80 -4.89
C SER A 167 28.36 -0.95 -4.55
N GLY A 168 28.76 -0.61 -3.33
CA GLY A 168 30.11 -0.86 -2.80
C GLY A 168 30.24 -2.20 -2.09
N THR A 169 31.48 -2.67 -1.92
CA THR A 169 31.80 -3.82 -1.06
C THR A 169 31.83 -3.39 0.41
N ASN A 170 31.02 -4.05 1.24
CA ASN A 170 30.85 -3.72 2.66
C ASN A 170 31.47 -4.79 3.56
N SER A 171 32.04 -4.37 4.69
CA SER A 171 32.76 -5.24 5.64
C SER A 171 32.36 -5.01 7.10
N TYR A 172 31.17 -4.45 7.33
CA TYR A 172 30.61 -4.42 8.67
C TYR A 172 30.33 -5.83 9.18
N THR A 173 30.55 -6.08 10.48
CA THR A 173 30.44 -7.45 11.04
C THR A 173 29.13 -7.72 11.77
N GLY A 174 28.34 -6.68 12.07
CA GLY A 174 26.98 -6.86 12.58
C GLY A 174 26.01 -7.27 11.47
N GLY A 175 24.77 -7.59 11.86
CA GLY A 175 23.73 -7.96 10.90
C GLY A 175 23.18 -6.80 10.07
N THR A 176 22.33 -7.15 9.12
CA THR A 176 21.54 -6.21 8.31
C THR A 176 20.08 -6.30 8.71
N THR A 177 19.45 -5.18 9.07
CA THR A 177 18.01 -5.13 9.36
C THR A 177 17.33 -4.15 8.42
N VAL A 178 16.31 -4.62 7.70
CA VAL A 178 15.43 -3.79 6.88
C VAL A 178 14.10 -3.65 7.60
N ARG A 179 13.86 -2.47 8.17
CA ARG A 179 12.63 -2.15 8.93
C ARG A 179 11.51 -1.61 8.04
N ARG A 180 11.85 -0.73 7.10
CA ARG A 180 10.92 -0.11 6.14
C ARG A 180 11.60 0.25 4.82
N GLY A 181 10.82 0.22 3.74
CA GLY A 181 11.27 0.46 2.38
C GLY A 181 12.18 -0.63 1.85
N THR A 182 12.90 -0.30 0.78
CA THR A 182 13.69 -1.29 0.02
C THR A 182 15.17 -1.15 0.32
N LEU A 183 15.84 -2.28 0.57
CA LEU A 183 17.29 -2.40 0.50
C LEU A 183 17.64 -3.17 -0.78
N GLU A 184 18.42 -2.56 -1.68
CA GLU A 184 18.94 -3.23 -2.87
C GLU A 184 20.43 -3.54 -2.70
N ALA A 185 20.80 -4.80 -2.92
CA ALA A 185 22.19 -5.21 -3.03
C ALA A 185 22.57 -5.27 -4.53
N LEU A 186 23.44 -4.34 -4.95
CA LEU A 186 23.83 -4.10 -6.35
C LEU A 186 25.32 -4.42 -6.64
N ALA A 187 25.98 -5.19 -5.80
CA ALA A 187 27.39 -5.55 -6.00
C ALA A 187 27.78 -6.80 -5.22
N THR A 188 28.90 -7.39 -5.60
CA THR A 188 29.58 -8.40 -4.80
C THR A 188 29.96 -7.83 -3.44
N ASN A 189 29.61 -8.57 -2.38
CA ASN A 189 29.76 -8.14 -1.00
C ASN A 189 29.04 -6.82 -0.67
N ALA A 190 28.01 -6.44 -1.42
CA ALA A 190 27.11 -5.35 -1.02
C ALA A 190 26.43 -5.64 0.32
N LEU A 191 26.16 -6.92 0.58
CA LEU A 191 25.91 -7.43 1.93
C LEU A 191 27.16 -8.20 2.40
N PRO A 192 27.60 -8.04 3.65
CA PRO A 192 28.73 -8.79 4.19
C PRO A 192 28.50 -10.29 4.18
N ALA A 193 29.58 -11.01 4.47
CA ALA A 193 29.61 -12.47 4.49
C ALA A 193 28.83 -13.11 5.63
N ALA A 194 28.66 -12.37 6.71
CA ALA A 194 28.02 -12.85 7.90
C ALA A 194 27.33 -11.71 8.67
N GLY A 195 26.52 -12.09 9.66
CA GLY A 195 25.80 -11.16 10.54
C GLY A 195 24.30 -11.39 10.55
N GLY A 196 23.77 -12.08 9.54
CA GLY A 196 22.34 -12.34 9.35
C GLY A 196 21.61 -11.15 8.75
N ILE A 197 20.54 -11.43 8.01
CA ILE A 197 19.65 -10.42 7.42
C ILE A 197 18.26 -10.60 8.00
N THR A 198 17.69 -9.55 8.57
CA THR A 198 16.31 -9.52 9.06
C THR A 198 15.49 -8.56 8.20
N VAL A 199 14.41 -9.04 7.61
CA VAL A 199 13.43 -8.23 6.88
C VAL A 199 12.14 -8.21 7.70
N GLU A 200 11.81 -7.04 8.24
CA GLU A 200 10.58 -6.84 9.02
C GLU A 200 9.34 -6.76 8.11
N PRO A 201 8.12 -6.94 8.64
CA PRO A 201 6.90 -6.83 7.84
C PRO A 201 6.81 -5.50 7.10
N GLY A 202 6.50 -5.54 5.81
CA GLY A 202 6.37 -4.34 4.97
C GLY A 202 7.69 -3.75 4.47
N ALA A 203 8.85 -4.32 4.83
CA ALA A 203 10.12 -4.00 4.19
C ALA A 203 10.37 -4.84 2.92
N GLU A 204 11.40 -4.50 2.16
CA GLU A 204 11.82 -5.27 0.99
C GLU A 204 13.35 -5.41 0.94
N LEU A 205 13.80 -6.61 0.61
CA LEU A 205 15.18 -6.88 0.24
C LEU A 205 15.20 -7.33 -1.22
N VAL A 206 15.87 -6.55 -2.06
CA VAL A 206 16.06 -6.87 -3.47
C VAL A 206 17.49 -7.29 -3.70
N LEU A 207 17.64 -8.46 -4.30
CA LEU A 207 18.92 -9.06 -4.65
C LEU A 207 18.99 -9.14 -6.18
N LYS A 208 19.87 -8.35 -6.82
CA LYS A 208 20.01 -8.42 -8.28
C LYS A 208 20.87 -9.62 -8.68
N ALA A 209 20.21 -10.62 -9.28
CA ALA A 209 20.87 -11.81 -9.80
C ALA A 209 21.85 -11.42 -10.93
N GLY A 210 23.13 -11.79 -10.77
CA GLY A 210 24.22 -11.40 -11.67
C GLY A 210 25.38 -10.71 -10.94
N GLU A 211 25.10 -9.99 -9.86
CA GLU A 211 26.12 -9.33 -9.02
C GLU A 211 26.45 -10.12 -7.74
N LEU A 212 25.63 -11.13 -7.44
CA LEU A 212 25.79 -12.10 -6.36
C LEU A 212 26.23 -13.44 -6.95
N ALA A 213 27.53 -13.73 -6.94
CA ALA A 213 28.06 -15.02 -7.42
C ALA A 213 27.67 -16.19 -6.49
N TYR A 214 27.48 -17.39 -7.05
CA TYR A 214 27.34 -18.63 -6.29
C TYR A 214 28.65 -18.88 -5.50
N ASN A 215 28.56 -19.15 -4.19
CA ASN A 215 29.71 -19.22 -3.24
C ASN A 215 30.46 -17.90 -2.97
N ASN A 216 29.85 -16.74 -3.23
CA ASN A 216 30.46 -15.47 -2.83
C ASN A 216 30.53 -15.37 -1.30
N ALA A 217 31.62 -14.79 -0.79
CA ALA A 217 31.76 -14.60 0.65
C ALA A 217 30.60 -13.75 1.18
N GLY A 218 30.19 -12.68 0.49
CA GLY A 218 29.07 -11.80 0.84
C GLY A 218 27.83 -11.96 -0.04
N GLY A 219 26.66 -11.78 0.59
CA GLY A 219 25.34 -12.03 -0.01
C GLY A 219 24.44 -12.79 0.96
N VAL A 220 23.63 -13.72 0.43
CA VAL A 220 22.78 -14.64 1.21
C VAL A 220 23.41 -16.03 1.26
N GLY A 221 23.46 -16.65 2.44
CA GLY A 221 24.05 -17.99 2.59
C GLY A 221 24.08 -18.46 4.03
N ASN A 222 24.73 -19.59 4.30
CA ASN A 222 24.77 -20.19 5.65
C ASN A 222 25.42 -19.26 6.69
N GLY A 223 26.40 -18.44 6.27
CA GLY A 223 27.00 -17.39 7.13
C GLY A 223 26.11 -16.16 7.31
N ASN A 224 25.18 -15.92 6.37
CA ASN A 224 24.32 -14.74 6.34
C ASN A 224 22.86 -15.14 6.02
N PRO A 225 22.16 -15.81 6.96
CA PRO A 225 20.81 -16.30 6.74
C PRO A 225 19.81 -15.14 6.63
N VAL A 226 18.78 -15.30 5.80
CA VAL A 226 17.64 -14.37 5.74
C VAL A 226 16.53 -14.86 6.66
N THR A 227 16.13 -14.00 7.59
CA THR A 227 14.91 -14.14 8.39
C THR A 227 13.88 -13.14 7.89
N VAL A 228 12.77 -13.64 7.35
CA VAL A 228 11.59 -12.82 7.03
C VAL A 228 10.61 -12.95 8.18
N ARG A 229 10.21 -11.83 8.76
CA ARG A 229 9.21 -11.82 9.83
C ARG A 229 7.83 -11.58 9.24
N SER A 230 6.86 -12.35 9.70
CA SER A 230 5.44 -12.07 9.47
C SER A 230 4.93 -11.09 10.53
N PRO A 231 3.84 -10.35 10.26
CA PRO A 231 3.05 -9.73 11.33
C PRO A 231 2.69 -10.78 12.39
N ALA A 232 2.59 -10.37 13.65
CA ALA A 232 2.10 -11.26 14.70
C ALA A 232 0.66 -11.68 14.35
N ALA A 233 0.36 -12.98 14.41
CA ALA A 233 -1.02 -13.44 14.31
C ALA A 233 -1.78 -12.95 15.56
N CYS A 234 -2.87 -12.22 15.36
CA CYS A 234 -3.81 -11.84 16.42
C CYS A 234 -4.63 -13.03 16.91
#